data_AF-A0A7X1PGE1-F1
#
_entry.id   AF-A0A7X1PGE1-F1
#
_cell.length_a   1.000
_cell.length_b   1.000
_cell.length_c   1.000
_cell.angle_alpha   90.00
_cell.angle_beta   90.00
_cell.angle_gamma   90.00
#
_symmetry.space_group_name_H-M   'P 1'
#
loop_
_entity.id
_entity.type
_entity.pdbx_description
1 polymer ?
#
loop_
_entity_poly.entity_id
_entity_poly.type
_entity_poly.pdbx_seq_one_letter_code
_entity_poly.pdbx_strand_id
1 'polypeptide(L)'
;MRPVSDSFLLTMAEISAGLVGLFLVGVLFYVETGFHRAAGREVVEPYIRAATAIVLVLYAIPIGLSLTLVALEPIWSRVLFALLSILLVAVNIQTVIHLRGLVKAGTSAVVVTNEIVSTLAVIPLLLTPWVLGGLEPTREDLTWSILLAFALGFLSIGALVLSTFDIAQLEVTNQPGAEE
;
A
#
# COMPACT_ATOMS: atom_id res chain seq x y z
N MET A 1 -6.77 -12.84 -27.13
CA MET A 1 -6.88 -11.51 -26.48
C MET A 1 -6.03 -10.54 -27.27
N ARG A 2 -6.30 -9.22 -27.23
CA ARG A 2 -5.41 -8.24 -27.87
C ARG A 2 -4.18 -8.06 -26.98
N PRO A 3 -2.96 -8.04 -27.54
CA PRO A 3 -1.75 -7.90 -26.74
C PRO A 3 -1.77 -6.57 -25.97
N VAL A 4 -1.30 -6.60 -24.73
CA VAL A 4 -1.17 -5.39 -23.90
C VAL A 4 -0.20 -4.42 -24.57
N SER A 5 -0.69 -3.22 -24.89
CA SER A 5 0.07 -2.20 -25.60
C SER A 5 1.04 -1.46 -24.68
N ASP A 6 2.15 -1.00 -25.26
CA ASP A 6 3.13 -0.17 -24.52
C ASP A 6 2.48 1.13 -24.04
N SER A 7 1.59 1.72 -24.83
CA SER A 7 0.83 2.92 -24.45
C SER A 7 0.02 2.70 -23.17
N PHE A 8 -0.62 1.55 -23.02
CA PHE A 8 -1.38 1.22 -21.82
C PHE A 8 -0.48 1.13 -20.59
N LEU A 9 0.65 0.43 -20.70
CA LEU A 9 1.62 0.28 -19.60
C LEU A 9 2.21 1.64 -19.20
N LEU A 10 2.59 2.46 -20.18
CA LEU A 10 3.13 3.80 -19.92
C LEU A 10 2.09 4.71 -19.24
N THR A 11 0.82 4.69 -19.69
CA THR A 11 -0.26 5.41 -19.00
C THR A 11 -0.48 4.90 -17.59
N MET A 12 -0.41 3.58 -17.35
CA MET A 12 -0.51 3.02 -16.00
C MET A 12 0.64 3.48 -15.09
N ALA A 13 1.87 3.52 -15.61
CA ALA A 13 3.02 4.04 -14.87
C ALA A 13 2.85 5.53 -14.53
N GLU A 14 2.39 6.34 -15.49
CA GLU A 14 2.16 7.78 -15.32
C GLU A 14 1.10 8.06 -14.25
N ILE A 15 -0.07 7.41 -14.34
CA ILE A 15 -1.15 7.58 -13.35
C ILE A 15 -0.67 7.14 -11.96
N SER A 16 0.03 6.00 -11.89
CA SER A 16 0.58 5.48 -10.64
C SER A 16 1.61 6.43 -10.02
N ALA A 17 2.51 6.99 -10.84
CA ALA A 17 3.51 7.96 -10.41
C ALA A 17 2.86 9.27 -9.92
N GLY A 18 1.81 9.74 -10.62
CA GLY A 18 1.04 10.91 -10.20
C GLY A 18 0.34 10.70 -8.85
N LEU A 19 -0.32 9.55 -8.66
CA LEU A 19 -1.02 9.24 -7.40
C LEU A 19 -0.06 9.07 -6.23
N VAL A 20 1.04 8.34 -6.40
CA VAL A 20 2.04 8.18 -5.32
C VAL A 20 2.75 9.50 -5.01
N GLY A 21 2.97 10.36 -6.02
CA GLY A 21 3.50 11.70 -5.83
C GLY A 21 2.57 12.58 -5.00
N LEU A 22 1.26 12.60 -5.32
CA LEU A 22 0.26 13.32 -4.55
C LEU A 22 0.14 12.78 -3.12
N PHE A 23 0.21 11.46 -2.96
CA PHE A 23 0.23 10.81 -1.66
C PHE A 23 1.43 11.27 -0.81
N LEU A 24 2.65 11.29 -1.39
CA LEU A 24 3.85 11.77 -0.71
C LEU A 24 3.73 13.23 -0.27
N VAL A 25 3.16 14.08 -1.12
CA VAL A 25 2.86 15.48 -0.77
C VAL A 25 1.90 15.54 0.42
N GLY A 26 0.82 14.74 0.40
CA GLY A 26 -0.13 14.65 1.51
C GLY A 26 0.50 14.19 2.83
N VAL A 27 1.36 13.16 2.78
CA VAL A 27 2.11 12.67 3.94
C VAL A 27 3.06 13.75 4.47
N LEU A 28 3.76 14.48 3.60
CA LEU A 28 4.65 15.58 4.01
C LEU A 28 3.86 16.68 4.75
N PHE A 29 2.74 17.12 4.19
CA PHE A 29 1.88 18.10 4.86
C PHE A 29 1.33 17.58 6.19
N TYR A 30 0.94 16.31 6.26
CA TYR A 30 0.48 15.67 7.49
C TYR A 30 1.59 15.66 8.57
N VAL A 31 2.82 15.34 8.19
CA VAL A 31 3.99 15.39 9.08
C VAL A 31 4.31 16.81 9.56
N GLU A 32 4.23 17.80 8.68
CA GLU A 32 4.54 19.19 9.06
C GLU A 32 3.43 19.83 9.94
N THR A 33 2.17 19.62 9.57
CA THR A 33 1.02 20.34 10.18
C THR A 33 0.28 19.56 11.27
N GLY A 34 0.16 18.24 11.13
CA GLY A 34 -0.65 17.38 12.01
C GLY A 34 0.11 16.86 13.25
N PHE A 35 1.39 16.57 13.12
CA PHE A 35 2.18 15.92 14.18
C PHE A 35 2.49 16.79 15.41
N HIS A 36 2.30 18.11 15.34
CA HIS A 36 2.52 18.99 16.50
C HIS A 36 1.43 18.86 17.58
N ARG A 37 0.27 18.24 17.27
CA ARG A 37 -0.89 18.15 18.18
C ARG A 37 -1.19 16.76 18.75
N ALA A 38 -0.59 15.70 18.22
CA ALA A 38 -1.03 14.33 18.52
C ALA A 38 -0.44 13.79 19.84
N ALA A 39 -1.30 13.59 20.84
CA ALA A 39 -0.95 12.90 22.08
C ALA A 39 -0.96 11.38 21.81
N GLY A 40 0.22 10.73 21.81
CA GLY A 40 0.34 9.29 21.46
C GLY A 40 1.23 9.01 20.24
N ARG A 41 2.04 10.01 19.83
CA ARG A 41 3.02 9.93 18.72
C ARG A 41 3.80 8.62 18.64
N GLU A 42 4.29 8.11 19.76
CA GLU A 42 5.10 6.88 19.81
C GLU A 42 4.35 5.63 19.33
N VAL A 43 3.02 5.63 19.42
CA VAL A 43 2.16 4.50 19.02
C VAL A 43 1.66 4.66 17.57
N VAL A 44 1.39 5.88 17.13
CA VAL A 44 0.84 6.17 15.79
C VAL A 44 1.93 6.23 14.72
N GLU A 45 3.10 6.77 15.04
CA GLU A 45 4.20 6.95 14.07
C GLU A 45 4.66 5.62 13.42
N PRO A 46 4.84 4.50 14.15
CA PRO A 46 5.20 3.22 13.54
C PRO A 46 4.13 2.70 12.59
N TYR A 47 2.86 2.88 12.92
CA TYR A 47 1.73 2.46 12.07
C TYR A 47 1.68 3.25 10.77
N ILE A 48 1.74 4.59 10.84
CA ILE A 48 1.75 5.46 9.66
C ILE A 48 2.96 5.13 8.78
N ARG A 49 4.14 4.96 9.37
CA ARG A 49 5.37 4.58 8.64
C ARG A 49 5.22 3.26 7.90
N ALA A 50 4.68 2.23 8.55
CA ALA A 50 4.44 0.93 7.93
C ALA A 50 3.39 1.04 6.81
N ALA A 51 2.29 1.74 7.05
CA ALA A 51 1.23 1.94 6.04
C ALA A 51 1.73 2.73 4.82
N THR A 52 2.51 3.80 5.03
CA THR A 52 3.18 4.54 3.96
C THR A 52 4.11 3.63 3.17
N ALA A 53 4.91 2.79 3.84
CA ALA A 53 5.78 1.84 3.15
C ALA A 53 4.99 0.85 2.28
N ILE A 54 3.86 0.31 2.77
CA ILE A 54 2.97 -0.55 1.98
C ILE A 54 2.49 0.17 0.72
N VAL A 55 1.97 1.40 0.85
CA VAL A 55 1.49 2.20 -0.28
C VAL A 55 2.62 2.41 -1.31
N LEU A 56 3.83 2.77 -0.85
CA LEU A 56 4.97 2.97 -1.74
C LEU A 56 5.35 1.70 -2.51
N VAL A 57 5.36 0.54 -1.84
CA VAL A 57 5.65 -0.74 -2.51
C VAL A 57 4.53 -1.12 -3.49
N LEU A 58 3.26 -0.92 -3.10
CA LEU A 58 2.11 -1.19 -3.98
C LEU A 58 2.12 -0.32 -5.23
N TYR A 59 2.57 0.94 -5.17
CA TYR A 59 2.73 1.79 -6.36
C TYR A 59 4.05 1.57 -7.11
N ALA A 60 5.11 1.07 -6.45
CA ALA A 60 6.33 0.68 -7.12
C ALA A 60 6.11 -0.48 -8.12
N ILE A 61 5.16 -1.37 -7.84
CA ILE A 61 4.79 -2.47 -8.75
C ILE A 61 4.25 -1.96 -10.10
N PRO A 62 3.15 -1.18 -10.17
CA PRO A 62 2.59 -0.71 -11.43
C PRO A 62 3.51 0.28 -12.15
N ILE A 63 4.35 1.05 -11.44
CA ILE A 63 5.34 1.92 -12.09
C ILE A 63 6.47 1.07 -12.66
N GLY A 64 7.14 0.30 -11.81
CA GLY A 64 8.33 -0.47 -12.14
C GLY A 64 8.05 -1.51 -13.22
N LEU A 65 7.03 -2.34 -13.04
CA LEU A 65 6.71 -3.39 -14.03
C LEU A 65 6.29 -2.80 -15.37
N SER A 66 5.50 -1.74 -15.38
CA SER A 66 5.11 -1.10 -16.64
C SER A 66 6.34 -0.59 -17.41
N LEU A 67 7.29 0.05 -16.72
CA LEU A 67 8.52 0.53 -17.33
C LEU A 67 9.43 -0.62 -17.78
N THR A 68 9.63 -1.66 -16.96
CA THR A 68 10.50 -2.78 -17.34
C THR A 68 9.89 -3.64 -18.45
N LEU A 69 8.56 -3.81 -18.48
CA LEU A 69 7.88 -4.55 -19.54
C LEU A 69 7.95 -3.84 -20.89
N VAL A 70 8.09 -2.51 -20.90
CA VAL A 70 8.25 -1.71 -22.13
C VAL A 70 9.71 -1.62 -22.55
N ALA A 71 10.63 -1.41 -21.60
CA ALA A 71 12.02 -1.05 -21.90
C ALA A 71 13.02 -2.21 -21.85
N LEU A 72 12.70 -3.30 -21.13
CA LEU A 72 13.64 -4.38 -20.84
C LEU A 72 13.13 -5.75 -21.30
N GLU A 73 14.02 -6.73 -21.29
CA GLU A 73 13.67 -8.12 -21.54
C GLU A 73 12.74 -8.69 -20.45
N PRO A 74 11.86 -9.66 -20.77
CA PRO A 74 10.87 -10.22 -19.84
C PRO A 74 11.45 -10.78 -18.53
N ILE A 75 12.71 -11.24 -18.55
CA ILE A 75 13.37 -11.75 -17.34
C ILE A 75 13.51 -10.69 -16.25
N TRP A 76 13.80 -9.44 -16.61
CA TRP A 76 13.96 -8.35 -15.65
C TRP A 76 12.65 -7.95 -14.98
N SER A 77 11.53 -8.03 -15.71
CA SER A 77 10.20 -7.79 -15.14
C SER A 77 9.82 -8.86 -14.13
N ARG A 78 10.16 -10.14 -14.40
CA ARG A 78 9.94 -11.26 -13.46
C ARG A 78 10.79 -11.10 -12.20
N VAL A 79 12.07 -10.75 -12.35
CA VAL A 79 12.98 -10.49 -11.22
C VAL A 79 12.49 -9.32 -10.38
N LEU A 80 12.13 -8.20 -11.02
CA LEU A 80 11.60 -7.03 -10.32
C LEU A 80 10.32 -7.36 -9.56
N PHE A 81 9.40 -8.09 -10.20
CA PHE A 81 8.16 -8.53 -9.53
C PHE A 81 8.46 -9.39 -8.30
N ALA A 82 9.37 -10.36 -8.41
CA ALA A 82 9.75 -11.22 -7.29
C ALA A 82 10.37 -10.40 -6.14
N LEU A 83 11.25 -9.45 -6.44
CA LEU A 83 11.87 -8.57 -5.43
C LEU A 83 10.84 -7.69 -4.72
N LEU A 84 9.95 -7.04 -5.48
CA LEU A 84 8.87 -6.21 -4.92
C LEU A 84 7.86 -7.04 -4.13
N SER A 85 7.60 -8.28 -4.55
CA SER A 85 6.76 -9.23 -3.83
C SER A 85 7.34 -9.59 -2.46
N ILE A 86 8.64 -9.91 -2.41
CA ILE A 86 9.35 -10.18 -1.15
C ILE A 86 9.32 -8.96 -0.24
N LEU A 87 9.57 -7.77 -0.80
CA LEU A 87 9.52 -6.53 -0.04
C LEU A 87 8.11 -6.27 0.51
N LEU A 88 7.06 -6.46 -0.30
CA LEU A 88 5.67 -6.28 0.13
C LEU A 88 5.32 -7.22 1.28
N VAL A 89 5.72 -8.49 1.19
CA VAL A 89 5.53 -9.47 2.27
C VAL A 89 6.28 -9.04 3.52
N ALA A 90 7.54 -8.62 3.40
CA ALA A 90 8.35 -8.18 4.54
C ALA A 90 7.71 -6.99 5.28
N VAL A 91 7.21 -5.99 4.54
CA VAL A 91 6.53 -4.84 5.13
C VAL A 91 5.19 -5.25 5.77
N ASN A 92 4.39 -6.11 5.13
CA ASN A 92 3.14 -6.61 5.73
C ASN A 92 3.40 -7.39 7.03
N ILE A 93 4.44 -8.22 7.09
CA ILE A 93 4.83 -8.92 8.31
C ILE A 93 5.15 -7.92 9.43
N GLN A 94 5.85 -6.82 9.13
CA GLN A 94 6.11 -5.77 10.11
C GLN A 94 4.80 -5.17 10.62
N THR A 95 3.84 -4.85 9.76
CA THR A 95 2.55 -4.27 10.17
C THR A 95 1.78 -5.20 11.10
N VAL A 96 1.71 -6.50 10.78
CA VAL A 96 1.06 -7.52 11.62
C VAL A 96 1.73 -7.64 13.00
N ILE A 97 3.06 -7.56 13.07
CA ILE A 97 3.80 -7.61 14.35
C ILE A 97 3.45 -6.41 15.22
N HIS A 98 3.43 -5.20 14.66
CA HIS A 98 3.09 -3.99 15.41
C HIS A 98 1.61 -3.96 15.82
N LEU A 99 0.71 -4.45 14.95
CA LEU A 99 -0.72 -4.55 15.25
C LEU A 99 -1.01 -5.49 16.42
N ARG A 100 -0.27 -6.60 16.56
CA ARG A 100 -0.38 -7.48 17.74
C ARG A 100 -0.04 -6.77 19.05
N GLY A 101 0.87 -5.80 19.01
CA GLY A 101 1.17 -4.91 20.13
C GLY A 101 -0.02 -4.02 20.47
N LEU A 102 -0.67 -3.45 19.45
CA LEU A 102 -1.85 -2.60 19.58
C LEU A 102 -3.09 -3.36 20.10
N VAL A 103 -3.36 -4.56 19.58
CA VAL A 103 -4.54 -5.37 19.96
C VAL A 103 -4.50 -5.73 21.44
N LYS A 104 -3.31 -6.01 21.99
CA LYS A 104 -3.13 -6.21 23.44
C LYS A 104 -3.45 -4.96 24.27
N ALA A 105 -3.40 -3.78 23.67
CA ALA A 105 -3.75 -2.50 24.28
C ALA A 105 -5.22 -2.08 24.04
N GLY A 106 -6.06 -2.94 23.45
CA GLY A 106 -7.51 -2.70 23.33
C GLY A 106 -7.96 -2.01 22.04
N THR A 107 -7.47 -2.44 20.87
CA THR A 107 -7.85 -1.85 19.57
C THR A 107 -9.27 -2.20 19.12
N SER A 108 -9.90 -1.29 18.37
CA SER A 108 -11.19 -1.49 17.69
C SER A 108 -11.17 -2.64 16.68
N ALA A 109 -12.26 -3.42 16.64
CA ALA A 109 -12.46 -4.53 15.70
C ALA A 109 -12.35 -4.11 14.22
N VAL A 110 -12.61 -2.82 13.92
CA VAL A 110 -12.51 -2.24 12.57
C VAL A 110 -11.06 -2.25 12.08
N VAL A 111 -10.11 -1.87 12.93
CA VAL A 111 -8.68 -1.82 12.61
C VAL A 111 -8.14 -3.23 12.33
N VAL A 112 -8.54 -4.21 13.15
CA VAL A 112 -8.17 -5.62 12.96
C VAL A 112 -8.75 -6.18 11.66
N THR A 113 -10.01 -5.87 11.36
CA THR A 113 -10.66 -6.32 10.12
C THR A 113 -9.97 -5.74 8.89
N ASN A 114 -9.64 -4.44 8.92
CA ASN A 114 -8.91 -3.78 7.83
C ASN A 114 -7.55 -4.46 7.59
N GLU A 115 -6.79 -4.76 8.64
CA GLU A 115 -5.49 -5.42 8.52
C GLU A 115 -5.60 -6.85 7.95
N ILE A 116 -6.63 -7.60 8.35
CA ILE A 116 -6.86 -8.95 7.82
C ILE A 116 -7.20 -8.85 6.33
N VAL A 117 -8.11 -7.95 5.95
CA VAL A 117 -8.54 -7.78 4.56
C VAL A 117 -7.38 -7.32 3.69
N SER A 118 -6.58 -6.35 4.14
CA SER A 118 -5.42 -5.86 3.40
C SER A 118 -4.36 -6.96 3.22
N THR A 119 -4.06 -7.72 4.27
CA THR A 119 -3.10 -8.84 4.22
C THR A 119 -3.58 -9.94 3.28
N LEU A 120 -4.87 -10.32 3.35
CA LEU A 120 -5.44 -11.34 2.47
C LEU A 120 -5.45 -10.89 1.01
N ALA A 121 -5.65 -9.60 0.76
CA ALA A 121 -5.66 -9.04 -0.59
C ALA A 121 -4.28 -9.03 -1.27
N VAL A 122 -3.18 -9.13 -0.50
CA VAL A 122 -1.84 -9.32 -1.05
C VAL A 122 -1.69 -10.70 -1.71
N ILE A 123 -2.34 -11.74 -1.19
CA ILE A 123 -2.23 -13.11 -1.71
C ILE A 123 -2.58 -13.21 -3.21
N PRO A 124 -3.76 -12.77 -3.68
CA PRO A 124 -4.06 -12.81 -5.10
C PRO A 124 -3.07 -11.98 -5.91
N LEU A 125 -2.70 -10.77 -5.46
CA LEU A 125 -1.71 -9.94 -6.14
C LEU A 125 -0.40 -10.69 -6.44
N LEU A 126 0.12 -11.43 -5.44
CA LEU A 126 1.38 -12.16 -5.55
C LEU A 126 1.28 -13.42 -6.41
N LEU A 127 0.16 -14.13 -6.31
CA LEU A 127 -0.01 -15.44 -6.95
C LEU A 127 -0.51 -15.34 -8.40
N THR A 128 -1.27 -14.30 -8.75
CA THR A 128 -1.89 -14.16 -10.07
C THR A 128 -0.95 -14.43 -11.25
N PRO A 129 0.27 -13.84 -11.34
CA PRO A 129 1.07 -14.00 -12.55
C PRO A 129 1.62 -15.42 -12.67
N TRP A 130 1.87 -16.10 -11.55
CA TRP A 130 2.36 -17.49 -11.52
C TRP A 130 1.23 -18.50 -11.74
N VAL A 131 0.02 -18.20 -11.27
CA VAL A 131 -1.16 -19.04 -11.50
C VAL A 131 -1.59 -18.99 -12.97
N LEU A 132 -1.50 -17.82 -13.60
CA LEU A 132 -1.89 -17.63 -15.00
C LEU A 132 -0.79 -18.06 -15.98
N GLY A 133 0.46 -17.66 -15.72
CA GLY A 133 1.58 -17.85 -16.65
C GLY A 133 2.61 -18.92 -16.23
N GLY A 134 2.39 -19.63 -15.12
CA GLY A 134 3.32 -20.64 -14.62
C GLY A 134 4.66 -20.05 -14.16
N LEU A 135 5.77 -20.74 -14.44
CA LEU A 135 7.12 -20.29 -14.08
C LEU A 135 7.66 -19.16 -14.97
N GLU A 136 7.01 -18.91 -16.11
CA GLU A 136 7.39 -17.85 -17.05
C GLU A 136 6.22 -16.91 -17.35
N PRO A 137 5.77 -16.11 -16.35
CA PRO A 137 4.67 -15.18 -16.54
C PRO A 137 4.90 -14.26 -17.74
N THR A 138 3.89 -14.18 -18.59
CA THR A 138 3.92 -13.32 -19.76
C THR A 138 3.58 -11.87 -19.38
N ARG A 139 3.68 -10.97 -20.36
CA ARG A 139 3.26 -9.57 -20.20
C ARG A 139 1.80 -9.46 -19.76
N GLU A 140 0.91 -10.29 -20.30
CA GLU A 140 -0.53 -10.25 -19.96
C GLU A 140 -0.76 -10.68 -18.49
N ASP A 141 -0.03 -11.69 -18.02
CA ASP A 141 -0.15 -12.22 -16.67
C ASP A 141 0.34 -11.20 -15.62
N LEU A 142 1.48 -10.55 -15.88
CA LEU A 142 2.02 -9.49 -15.03
C LEU A 142 1.15 -8.22 -15.03
N THR A 143 0.40 -7.97 -16.11
CA THR A 143 -0.53 -6.85 -16.19
C THR A 143 -1.66 -6.95 -15.18
N TRP A 144 -2.12 -8.17 -14.86
CA TRP A 144 -3.09 -8.36 -13.79
C TRP A 144 -2.54 -7.98 -12.42
N SER A 145 -1.27 -8.32 -12.12
CA SER A 145 -0.63 -7.86 -10.88
C SER A 145 -0.44 -6.35 -10.84
N ILE A 146 -0.15 -5.71 -11.98
CA ILE A 146 -0.12 -4.23 -12.09
C ILE A 146 -1.47 -3.64 -11.68
N LEU A 147 -2.57 -4.16 -12.22
CA LEU A 147 -3.92 -3.67 -11.94
C LEU A 147 -4.33 -3.92 -10.48
N LEU A 148 -4.04 -5.11 -9.95
CA LEU A 148 -4.32 -5.44 -8.55
C LEU A 148 -3.52 -4.55 -7.60
N ALA A 149 -2.22 -4.37 -7.85
CA ALA A 149 -1.36 -3.53 -7.02
C ALA A 149 -1.83 -2.07 -7.04
N PHE A 150 -2.22 -1.57 -8.22
CA PHE A 150 -2.80 -0.23 -8.36
C PHE A 150 -4.07 -0.05 -7.53
N ALA A 151 -5.03 -0.98 -7.65
CA ALA A 151 -6.29 -0.92 -6.91
C ALA A 151 -6.06 -1.01 -5.39
N LEU A 152 -5.18 -1.91 -4.96
CA LEU A 152 -4.82 -2.06 -3.55
C LEU A 152 -4.08 -0.84 -3.01
N GLY A 153 -3.18 -0.25 -3.79
CA GLY A 153 -2.49 0.99 -3.43
C GLY A 153 -3.48 2.14 -3.22
N PHE A 154 -4.44 2.30 -4.13
CA PHE A 154 -5.48 3.31 -4.02
C PHE A 154 -6.36 3.11 -2.77
N LEU A 155 -6.83 1.87 -2.54
CA LEU A 155 -7.61 1.55 -1.35
C LEU A 155 -6.82 1.76 -0.06
N SER A 156 -5.51 1.44 -0.07
CA SER A 156 -4.63 1.63 1.08
C SER A 156 -4.42 3.11 1.41
N ILE A 157 -4.32 3.98 0.40
CA ILE A 157 -4.33 5.44 0.62
C ILE A 157 -5.62 5.87 1.30
N GLY A 158 -6.78 5.43 0.78
CA GLY A 158 -8.09 5.75 1.36
C GLY A 158 -8.20 5.29 2.82
N ALA A 159 -7.80 4.04 3.11
CA ALA A 159 -7.80 3.49 4.46
C ALA A 159 -6.88 4.26 5.41
N LEU A 160 -5.69 4.67 4.94
CA LEU A 160 -4.75 5.46 5.73
C LEU A 160 -5.32 6.84 6.07
N VAL A 161 -5.91 7.53 5.09
CA VAL A 161 -6.55 8.83 5.29
C VAL A 161 -7.70 8.73 6.29
N LEU A 162 -8.60 7.76 6.13
CA LEU A 162 -9.69 7.54 7.07
C LEU A 162 -9.17 7.22 8.48
N SER A 163 -8.15 6.36 8.60
CA SER A 163 -7.52 6.04 9.89
C SER A 163 -6.97 7.29 10.58
N THR A 164 -6.35 8.21 9.83
CA THR A 164 -5.84 9.47 10.41
C THR A 164 -6.95 10.40 10.92
N PHE A 165 -8.09 10.46 10.23
CA PHE A 165 -9.25 11.22 10.70
C PHE A 165 -9.88 10.61 11.95
N ASP A 166 -10.02 9.28 11.99
CA ASP A 166 -10.58 8.58 13.15
C ASP A 166 -9.71 8.78 14.40
N ILE A 167 -8.38 8.70 14.25
CA ILE A 167 -7.43 8.96 15.36
C ILE A 167 -7.59 10.41 15.87
N ALA A 168 -7.70 11.39 14.97
CA ALA A 168 -7.89 12.78 15.35
C ALA A 168 -9.21 13.02 16.12
N GLN A 169 -10.30 12.34 15.75
CA GLN A 169 -11.57 12.46 16.48
C GLN A 169 -11.51 11.81 17.88
N LEU A 170 -10.82 10.68 18.01
CA LEU A 170 -10.64 10.00 19.30
C LEU A 170 -9.84 10.87 20.29
N GLU A 171 -8.83 11.60 19.81
CA GLU A 171 -8.05 12.55 20.64
C GLU A 171 -8.92 13.70 21.16
N VAL A 172 -9.82 14.25 20.33
CA VAL A 172 -10.75 15.33 20.76
C VAL A 172 -11.71 14.83 21.83
N THR A 173 -12.22 13.61 21.70
CA THR A 173 -13.21 13.04 22.63
C THR A 173 -12.59 12.67 23.99
N ASN A 174 -11.32 12.29 24.03
CA ASN A 174 -10.61 11.91 25.26
C ASN A 174 -9.95 13.08 26.01
N GLN A 175 -10.11 14.33 25.57
CA GLN A 175 -9.65 15.48 26.35
C GLN A 175 -10.56 15.70 27.58
N PRO A 176 -10.03 15.64 28.81
CA PRO A 176 -10.81 15.92 30.02
C PRO A 176 -11.17 17.41 30.04
N GLY A 177 -12.41 17.73 29.65
CA GLY A 177 -12.93 19.10 29.60
C GLY A 177 -13.97 19.39 28.51
N ALA A 178 -14.38 18.42 27.69
CA ALA A 178 -15.38 18.61 26.64
C ALA A 178 -16.85 18.62 27.12
N GLU A 179 -17.09 18.56 28.43
CA GLU A 179 -18.41 18.76 29.05
C GLU A 179 -18.38 20.00 29.95
N GLU A 180 -18.44 21.20 29.36
CA GLU A 180 -18.98 22.40 30.01
C GLU A 180 -19.83 23.20 29.01
#